data_AF-A0A3N7DMW3-F1
#
_entry.id   AF-A0A3N7DMW3-F1
#
_cell.length_a   1.000
_cell.length_b   1.000
_cell.length_c   1.000
_cell.angle_alpha   90.00
_cell.angle_beta   90.00
_cell.angle_gamma   90.00
#
_symmetry.space_group_name_H-M   'P 1'
#
loop_
_entity.id
_entity.type
_entity.pdbx_description
1 polymer ?
#
loop_
_entity_poly.entity_id
_entity_poly.type
_entity_poly.pdbx_seq_one_letter_code
_entity_poly.pdbx_strand_id
1 'polypeptide(L)'
;MKITLDLKSIMIGFLGTALLVSIISFKNNSDENEGKFKTVIGEQGIVILDSQTGAYIIAPIMREAGKVQWIKGDFYNTHKTGKDNKKEN
;
A
#
# COMPACT_ATOMS: atom_id res chain seq x y z
N MET A 1 41.40 21.83 34.84
CA MET A 1 40.26 22.29 34.03
C MET A 1 38.96 21.89 34.73
N LYS A 2 38.06 22.82 35.03
CA LYS A 2 36.71 22.52 35.54
C LYS A 2 35.73 22.76 34.38
N ILE A 3 35.09 21.70 33.90
CA ILE A 3 34.02 21.80 32.91
C ILE A 3 32.75 22.18 33.68
N THR A 4 32.36 23.44 33.59
CA THR A 4 31.04 23.89 34.06
C THR A 4 30.01 23.53 33.01
N LEU A 5 29.28 22.44 33.23
CA LEU A 5 28.14 22.06 32.41
C LEU A 5 26.98 23.00 32.71
N ASP A 6 26.70 23.91 31.78
CA ASP A 6 25.47 24.71 31.84
C ASP A 6 24.28 23.83 31.48
N LEU A 7 23.55 23.40 32.52
CA LEU A 7 22.37 22.55 32.38
C LEU A 7 21.33 23.16 31.42
N LYS A 8 21.23 24.49 31.34
CA LYS A 8 20.26 25.16 30.44
C LYS A 8 20.60 24.89 28.98
N SER A 9 21.86 25.03 28.61
CA SER A 9 22.34 24.75 27.26
C SER A 9 22.15 23.27 26.87
N ILE A 10 22.34 22.36 27.81
CA ILE A 10 22.09 20.92 27.60
C ILE A 10 20.60 20.64 27.37
N MET A 11 19.72 21.25 28.17
CA MET A 11 18.28 21.08 28.01
C MET A 11 17.78 21.63 26.68
N ILE A 12 18.29 22.77 26.22
CA ILE A 12 17.94 23.36 24.92
C ILE A 12 18.40 22.44 23.78
N GLY A 13 19.62 21.92 23.86
CA GLY A 13 20.15 20.97 22.88
C GLY A 13 19.35 19.65 22.85
N PHE A 14 18.99 19.12 24.01
CA PHE A 14 18.16 17.93 24.13
C PHE A 14 16.77 18.15 23.53
N LEU A 15 16.13 19.30 23.84
CA LEU A 15 14.80 19.63 23.31
C LEU A 15 14.83 19.70 21.77
N GLY A 16 15.82 20.40 21.21
CA GLY A 16 15.97 20.52 19.75
C GLY A 16 16.19 19.17 19.08
N THR A 17 17.03 18.32 19.66
CA THR A 17 17.30 16.98 19.11
C THR A 17 16.07 16.06 19.21
N ALA A 18 15.35 16.10 20.33
CA ALA A 18 14.11 15.34 20.51
C ALA A 18 13.02 15.75 19.51
N LEU A 19 12.93 17.03 19.19
CA LEU A 19 11.98 17.57 18.20
C LEU A 19 12.33 17.13 16.77
N LEU A 20 13.61 17.09 16.42
CA LEU A 20 14.06 16.55 15.13
C LEU A 20 13.78 15.05 15.01
N VAL A 21 14.07 14.29 16.07
CA VAL A 21 13.79 12.85 16.12
C VAL A 21 12.29 12.57 16.00
N SER A 22 11.43 13.34 16.67
CA SER A 22 9.99 13.15 16.58
C SER A 22 9.46 13.37 15.15
N ILE A 23 9.91 14.41 14.46
CA ILE A 23 9.51 14.67 13.06
C ILE A 23 9.93 13.52 12.14
N ILE A 24 11.13 12.96 12.33
CA ILE A 24 11.62 11.84 11.53
C ILE A 24 10.86 10.54 11.86
N SER A 25 10.52 10.31 13.13
CA SER A 25 9.75 9.13 13.55
C SER A 25 8.33 9.11 13.02
N PHE A 26 7.67 10.26 12.83
CA PHE A 26 6.32 10.31 12.25
C PHE A 26 6.28 10.16 10.72
N LYS A 27 7.42 10.36 10.03
CA LYS A 27 7.48 10.23 8.56
C LYS A 27 7.47 8.77 8.08
N ASN A 28 7.67 7.80 8.97
CA ASN A 28 7.90 6.40 8.56
C ASN A 28 6.67 5.48 8.62
N ASN A 29 5.47 6.02 8.89
CA ASN A 29 4.23 5.23 9.01
C ASN A 29 3.16 5.59 7.96
N SER A 30 3.47 6.45 6.99
CA SER A 30 2.67 6.50 5.77
C SER A 30 3.11 5.31 4.94
N ASP A 31 2.23 4.32 4.77
CA ASP A 31 2.38 3.22 3.83
C ASP A 31 3.01 3.71 2.52
N GLU A 32 4.34 3.56 2.39
CA GLU A 32 5.10 3.90 1.17
C GLU A 32 4.71 3.00 -0.02
N ASN A 33 3.65 2.18 0.13
CA ASN A 33 3.16 1.23 -0.84
C ASN A 33 1.68 1.42 -1.22
N GLU A 34 1.09 2.61 -1.03
CA GLU A 34 -0.11 2.97 -1.78
C GLU A 34 0.25 3.54 -3.17
N GLY A 35 1.07 2.79 -3.90
CA GLY A 35 1.25 3.04 -5.33
C GLY A 35 -0.10 3.02 -6.04
N LYS A 36 -0.22 3.79 -7.13
CA LYS A 36 -1.42 3.80 -7.99
C LYS A 36 -1.84 2.39 -8.39
N PHE A 37 -0.88 1.48 -8.56
CA PHE A 37 -1.13 0.09 -8.89
C PHE A 37 -0.73 -0.82 -7.73
N LYS A 38 -1.64 -1.70 -7.32
CA LYS A 38 -1.39 -2.79 -6.37
C LYS A 38 -1.42 -4.12 -7.10
N THR A 39 -0.39 -4.94 -6.92
CA THR A 39 -0.30 -6.28 -7.50
C THR A 39 -0.47 -7.33 -6.41
N VAL A 40 -1.37 -8.28 -6.65
CA VAL A 40 -1.60 -9.44 -5.78
C VAL A 40 -1.41 -10.70 -6.60
N ILE A 41 -0.60 -11.63 -6.10
CA ILE A 41 -0.37 -12.94 -6.70
C ILE A 41 -0.97 -13.97 -5.74
N GLY A 42 -1.83 -14.85 -6.26
CA GLY A 42 -2.46 -15.90 -5.48
C GLY A 42 -2.58 -17.22 -6.25
N GLU A 43 -3.13 -18.23 -5.58
CA GLU A 43 -3.32 -19.57 -6.13
C GLU A 43 -4.31 -19.64 -7.31
N GLN A 44 -4.95 -18.54 -7.68
CA GLN A 44 -5.87 -18.49 -8.83
C GLN A 44 -5.37 -17.58 -9.95
N GLY A 45 -4.21 -16.94 -9.77
CA GLY A 45 -3.59 -16.08 -10.77
C GLY A 45 -3.05 -14.78 -10.20
N ILE A 46 -2.85 -13.82 -11.08
CA ILE A 46 -2.33 -12.48 -10.78
C ILE A 46 -3.44 -11.45 -10.95
N VAL A 47 -3.54 -10.49 -10.05
CA VAL A 47 -4.41 -9.32 -10.14
C VAL A 47 -3.56 -8.07 -10.01
N ILE A 48 -3.71 -7.12 -10.94
CA ILE A 48 -3.14 -5.78 -10.84
C ILE A 48 -4.31 -4.80 -10.82
N LEU A 49 -4.42 -4.03 -9.74
CA LEU A 49 -5.52 -3.11 -9.46
C LEU A 49 -5.00 -1.67 -9.48
N ASP A 50 -5.64 -0.79 -10.26
CA ASP A 50 -5.55 0.65 -10.09
C ASP A 50 -6.39 1.05 -8.87
N SER A 51 -5.72 1.40 -7.78
CA SER A 51 -6.34 1.73 -6.49
C SER A 51 -7.17 3.03 -6.54
N GLN A 52 -6.96 3.87 -7.56
CA GLN A 52 -7.67 5.14 -7.71
C GLN A 52 -8.98 4.97 -8.49
N THR A 53 -8.99 4.10 -9.49
CA THR A 53 -10.14 3.95 -10.41
C THR A 53 -10.93 2.67 -10.22
N GLY A 54 -10.35 1.66 -9.56
CA GLY A 54 -10.94 0.32 -9.48
C GLY A 54 -10.77 -0.50 -10.77
N ALA A 55 -10.13 0.06 -11.81
CA ALA A 55 -9.76 -0.68 -13.00
C ALA A 55 -8.72 -1.76 -12.64
N TYR A 56 -8.83 -2.93 -13.25
CA TYR A 56 -7.90 -4.02 -12.99
C TYR A 56 -7.55 -4.80 -14.25
N ILE A 57 -6.44 -5.52 -14.20
CA ILE A 57 -6.10 -6.61 -15.10
C ILE A 57 -5.85 -7.89 -14.31
N ILE A 58 -6.41 -9.01 -14.77
CA ILE A 58 -6.19 -10.33 -14.20
C ILE A 58 -5.51 -11.25 -15.22
N ALA A 59 -4.60 -12.08 -14.73
CA ALA A 59 -4.10 -13.25 -15.43
C ALA A 59 -4.54 -14.48 -14.62
N PRO A 60 -5.70 -15.10 -14.93
CA PRO A 60 -6.14 -16.29 -14.24
C PRO A 60 -5.19 -17.46 -14.51
N ILE A 61 -5.17 -18.44 -13.62
CA ILE A 61 -4.42 -19.67 -13.85
C ILE A 61 -4.85 -20.31 -15.18
N MET A 62 -3.83 -20.60 -16.00
CA MET A 62 -4.00 -21.16 -17.32
C MET A 62 -4.79 -22.47 -17.22
N ARG A 63 -5.95 -22.52 -17.89
CA ARG A 63 -6.63 -23.78 -18.20
C ARG A 63 -6.14 -24.40 -19.50
N GLU A 64 -5.47 -23.61 -20.35
CA GLU A 64 -4.93 -24.01 -21.65
C GLU A 64 -3.42 -23.69 -21.73
N ALA A 65 -2.61 -24.67 -22.13
CA ALA A 65 -1.16 -24.52 -22.19
C ALA A 65 -0.74 -23.50 -23.26
N GLY A 66 0.14 -22.56 -22.88
CA GLY A 66 0.89 -21.71 -23.81
C GLY A 66 0.30 -20.33 -24.12
N LYS A 67 -0.80 -19.91 -23.47
CA LYS A 67 -1.34 -18.54 -23.63
C LYS A 67 -1.71 -17.93 -22.27
N VAL A 68 -0.90 -16.98 -21.81
CA VAL A 68 -1.30 -16.08 -20.72
C VAL A 68 -2.40 -15.16 -21.27
N GLN A 69 -3.63 -15.29 -20.76
CA GLN A 69 -4.72 -14.39 -21.11
C GLN A 69 -4.81 -13.29 -20.06
N TRP A 70 -4.56 -12.05 -20.47
CA TRP A 70 -4.80 -10.88 -19.64
C TRP A 70 -6.23 -10.38 -19.88
N ILE A 71 -7.02 -10.34 -18.82
CA ILE A 71 -8.42 -9.88 -18.86
C ILE A 71 -8.48 -8.55 -18.14
N LYS A 72 -8.94 -7.51 -18.82
CA LYS A 72 -9.20 -6.18 -18.23
C LYS A 72 -10.62 -6.10 -17.69
N GLY A 73 -10.80 -5.34 -16.61
CA GLY A 73 -12.10 -5.09 -16.02
C GLY A 73 -12.12 -3.87 -15.11
N ASP A 74 -13.28 -3.64 -14.51
CA ASP A 74 -13.51 -2.61 -13.50
C ASP A 74 -14.24 -3.25 -12.32
N PHE A 75 -13.78 -2.91 -11.10
CA PHE A 75 -14.30 -3.49 -9.88
C PHE A 75 -15.81 -3.26 -9.74
N TYR A 76 -16.30 -2.06 -10.04
CA TYR A 76 -17.71 -1.72 -9.81
C TYR A 76 -18.64 -2.57 -10.67
N ASN A 77 -18.36 -2.66 -11.98
CA ASN A 77 -19.16 -3.45 -12.92
C ASN A 77 -19.08 -4.95 -12.62
N THR A 78 -17.90 -5.46 -12.29
CA THR A 78 -17.70 -6.87 -11.94
C THR A 78 -18.43 -7.23 -10.64
N HIS A 79 -18.35 -6.36 -9.62
CA HIS A 79 -19.05 -6.56 -8.36
C HIS A 79 -20.57 -6.51 -8.53
N LYS A 80 -21.08 -5.56 -9.31
CA LYS A 80 -22.52 -5.49 -9.65
C LYS A 80 -22.99 -6.78 -10.34
N THR A 81 -22.25 -7.20 -11.37
CA THR A 81 -22.54 -8.46 -12.09
C THR A 81 -22.52 -9.67 -11.15
N GLY A 82 -21.57 -9.73 -10.22
CA GLY A 82 -21.49 -10.79 -9.22
C GLY A 82 -22.67 -10.80 -8.25
N LYS A 83 -23.20 -9.63 -7.86
CA LYS A 83 -24.42 -9.53 -7.06
C LYS A 83 -25.65 -9.97 -7.85
N ASP A 84 -25.80 -9.48 -9.08
CA ASP A 84 -26.96 -9.77 -9.92
C ASP A 84 -27.02 -11.27 -10.31
N ASN A 85 -25.86 -11.92 -10.47
CA ASN A 85 -25.75 -13.34 -10.77
C ASN A 85 -25.79 -14.25 -9.53
N LYS A 86 -25.90 -13.70 -8.32
CA LYS A 86 -26.02 -14.50 -7.10
C LYS A 86 -27.39 -15.17 -7.11
N LYS A 87 -27.44 -16.44 -7.50
CA LYS A 87 -28.63 -17.27 -7.31
C LYS A 87 -28.93 -17.32 -5.81
N GLU A 88 -30.09 -16.84 -5.41
CA GLU A 88 -30.66 -17.13 -4.10
C GLU A 88 -30.83 -18.66 -4.04
N ASN A 89 -30.03 -19.31 -3.20
CA ASN A 89 -30.24 -20.69 -2.80
C ASN A 89 -31.21 -20.72 -1.62
#